data_AF-A0A914RD21-F1
#
_entry.id   AF-A0A914RD21-F1
#
_cell.length_a   1.000
_cell.length_b   1.000
_cell.length_c   1.000
_cell.angle_alpha   90.00
_cell.angle_beta   90.00
_cell.angle_gamma   90.00
#
_symmetry.space_group_name_H-M   'P 1'
#
loop_
_entity.id
_entity.type
_entity.pdbx_description
1 polymer ?
#
loop_
_entity_poly.entity_id
_entity_poly.type
_entity_poly.pdbx_seq_one_letter_code
_entity_poly.pdbx_strand_id
1 'polypeptide(L)'
;MDGSSIPVLFIERHSYSSCIEIRVKEEFDVILALSITKWIHLNWGDAGLKRFFRRAFLQLHPGGLLILEPQAFRSYKKRARMTVR
;
A
#
# COMPACT_ATOMS: atom_id res chain seq x y z
N MET A 1 0.98 -2.71 -28.92
CA MET A 1 1.81 -2.29 -27.77
C MET A 1 0.89 -1.74 -26.70
N ASP A 2 0.24 -2.63 -25.94
CA ASP A 2 -0.69 -2.31 -24.85
C ASP A 2 -0.31 -3.10 -23.59
N GLY A 3 0.99 -3.15 -23.29
CA GLY A 3 1.56 -3.79 -22.11
C GLY A 3 2.01 -2.76 -21.08
N SER A 4 1.07 -2.05 -20.44
CA SER A 4 1.39 -1.22 -19.29
C SER A 4 1.60 -2.12 -18.06
N SER A 5 2.74 -2.84 -18.02
CA SER A 5 3.21 -3.51 -16.82
C SER A 5 3.41 -2.45 -15.75
N ILE A 6 2.55 -2.47 -14.75
CA ILE A 6 2.71 -1.62 -13.57
C ILE A 6 3.91 -2.19 -12.82
N PRO A 7 4.96 -1.39 -12.55
CA PRO A 7 6.10 -1.88 -11.81
C PRO A 7 5.65 -2.27 -10.40
N VAL A 8 5.98 -3.49 -10.00
CA VAL A 8 5.88 -3.91 -8.60
C VAL A 8 6.96 -3.16 -7.83
N LEU A 9 6.55 -2.43 -6.79
CA LEU A 9 7.45 -1.70 -5.92
C LEU A 9 7.74 -2.53 -4.67
N PHE A 10 9.03 -2.66 -4.36
CA PHE A 10 9.54 -3.32 -3.17
C PHE A 10 9.90 -2.26 -2.13
N ILE A 11 9.36 -2.37 -0.92
CA ILE A 11 9.69 -1.50 0.20
C ILE A 11 10.27 -2.35 1.32
N GLU A 12 11.56 -2.15 1.60
CA GLU A 12 12.28 -2.85 2.67
C GLU A 12 12.32 -2.02 3.94
N ARG A 13 12.06 -2.67 5.08
CA ARG A 13 12.21 -2.04 6.38
C ARG A 13 13.67 -2.10 6.83
N HIS A 14 14.36 -0.96 6.71
CA HIS A 14 15.67 -0.76 7.32
C HIS A 14 15.52 -0.41 8.81
N SER A 15 16.45 -0.88 9.66
CA SER A 15 16.39 -0.71 11.12
C SER A 15 16.34 0.78 11.51
N TYR A 16 15.30 1.19 12.25
CA TYR A 16 15.23 2.48 12.93
C TYR A 16 14.87 2.24 14.40
N SER A 17 15.59 2.93 15.29
CA SER A 17 15.46 2.84 16.73
C SER A 17 14.04 3.18 17.20
N SER A 18 13.55 2.37 18.14
CA SER A 18 12.22 2.38 18.73
C SER A 18 11.91 3.68 19.47
N CYS A 19 11.27 4.63 18.81
CA CYS A 19 10.67 5.81 19.44
C CYS A 19 9.37 6.21 18.74
N ILE A 20 8.42 5.29 18.58
CA ILE A 20 7.01 5.62 18.34
C ILE A 20 6.18 4.60 19.13
N GLU A 21 5.62 5.01 20.25
CA GLU A 21 4.59 4.27 20.99
C GLU A 21 3.28 4.22 20.19
N ILE A 22 3.27 3.41 19.14
CA ILE A 22 2.04 2.78 18.68
C ILE A 22 2.31 1.29 18.88
N ARG A 23 1.48 0.63 19.70
CA ARG A 23 1.52 -0.81 19.96
C ARG A 23 1.15 -1.62 18.71
N VAL A 24 1.90 -1.47 17.64
CA VAL A 24 1.85 -2.36 16.48
C VAL A 24 2.98 -3.34 16.68
N LYS A 25 2.62 -4.57 17.01
CA LYS A 25 3.57 -5.67 17.09
C LYS A 25 4.01 -6.01 15.66
N GLU A 26 5.30 -6.26 15.51
CA GLU A 26 5.85 -6.81 14.27
C GLU A 26 5.43 -8.28 14.19
N GLU A 27 4.88 -8.69 13.05
CA GLU A 27 4.26 -10.01 12.87
C GLU A 27 4.59 -10.65 11.51
N PHE A 28 5.07 -9.87 10.53
CA PHE A 28 5.23 -10.36 9.16
C PHE A 28 6.63 -10.10 8.61
N ASP A 29 7.16 -11.07 7.87
CA ASP A 29 8.37 -10.88 7.07
C ASP A 29 8.04 -10.32 5.68
N VAL A 30 6.86 -10.66 5.14
CA VAL A 30 6.40 -10.19 3.83
C VAL A 30 4.93 -9.78 3.92
N ILE A 31 4.61 -8.59 3.40
CA ILE A 31 3.24 -8.11 3.22
C ILE A 31 2.99 -7.91 1.72
N LEU A 32 1.91 -8.49 1.19
CA LEU A 32 1.51 -8.36 -0.20
C LEU A 32 0.36 -7.34 -0.33
N ALA A 33 0.57 -6.32 -1.15
CA ALA A 33 -0.39 -5.25 -1.40
C ALA A 33 -0.68 -5.15 -2.91
N LEU A 34 -1.32 -6.19 -3.43
CA LEU A 34 -1.55 -6.39 -4.87
C LEU A 34 -2.92 -5.84 -5.28
N SER A 35 -2.96 -4.92 -6.24
CA SER A 35 -4.20 -4.34 -6.77
C SER A 35 -5.18 -3.71 -5.76
N ILE A 36 -4.76 -3.44 -4.51
CA ILE A 36 -5.63 -2.86 -3.46
C ILE A 36 -5.49 -1.34 -3.28
N THR A 37 -4.37 -0.75 -3.70
CA THR A 37 -4.03 0.67 -3.46
C THR A 37 -5.10 1.64 -3.97
N LYS A 38 -5.63 1.38 -5.16
CA LYS A 38 -6.73 2.15 -5.75
C LYS A 38 -8.00 2.13 -4.90
N TRP A 39 -8.35 0.97 -4.35
CA TRP A 39 -9.55 0.85 -3.53
C TRP A 39 -9.39 1.57 -2.20
N ILE A 40 -8.20 1.50 -1.60
CA ILE A 40 -7.90 2.26 -0.38
C ILE A 40 -8.04 3.76 -0.64
N HIS A 41 -7.45 4.22 -1.75
CA HIS A 41 -7.52 5.63 -2.14
C HIS A 41 -8.96 6.08 -2.41
N LEU A 42 -9.76 5.31 -3.15
CA LEU A 42 -11.14 5.68 -3.47
C LEU A 42 -12.07 5.72 -2.24
N ASN A 43 -11.83 4.88 -1.23
CA ASN A 43 -12.68 4.82 -0.03
C ASN A 43 -12.24 5.79 1.07
N TRP A 44 -10.94 6.04 1.22
CA TRP A 44 -10.38 6.77 2.37
C TRP A 44 -9.38 7.88 2.00
N GLY A 45 -9.25 8.20 0.71
CA GLY A 45 -8.35 9.24 0.24
C GLY A 45 -6.87 8.94 0.49
N ASP A 46 -6.04 9.98 0.35
CA ASP A 46 -4.61 9.92 0.66
C ASP A 46 -4.34 9.61 2.14
N ALA A 47 -5.25 10.00 3.04
CA ALA A 47 -5.16 9.69 4.46
C ALA A 47 -5.21 8.17 4.70
N GLY A 48 -6.09 7.46 3.98
CA GLY A 48 -6.15 6.01 4.00
C GLY A 48 -4.88 5.35 3.51
N LEU A 49 -4.31 5.83 2.39
CA LEU A 49 -3.05 5.32 1.86
C LEU A 49 -1.88 5.54 2.84
N LYS A 50 -1.73 6.74 3.38
CA LYS A 50 -0.68 7.06 4.37
C LYS A 50 -0.80 6.17 5.61
N ARG A 51 -2.02 5.97 6.11
CA ARG A 51 -2.28 5.08 7.25
C ARG A 51 -1.95 3.62 6.92
N PHE A 52 -2.33 3.14 5.73
CA PHE A 52 -2.02 1.80 5.27
C PHE A 52 -0.51 1.55 5.22
N PHE A 53 0.24 2.40 4.51
CA PHE A 53 1.69 2.24 4.38
C PHE A 53 2.40 2.31 5.73
N ARG A 54 1.97 3.22 6.61
CA ARG A 54 2.53 3.32 7.96
C ARG A 54 2.30 2.06 8.78
N ARG A 55 1.09 1.48 8.73
CA ARG A 55 0.79 0.24 9.47
C ARG A 55 1.52 -0.97 8.89
N ALA A 56 1.54 -1.11 7.57
CA ALA A 56 2.25 -2.18 6.89
C ALA A 56 3.74 -2.14 7.26
N PHE A 57 4.37 -0.96 7.20
CA PHE A 57 5.76 -0.79 7.61
C PHE A 57 5.99 -1.20 9.08
N LEU A 58 5.13 -0.76 10.00
CA LEU A 58 5.27 -1.08 11.43
C LEU A 58 5.04 -2.57 11.76
N GLN A 59 4.26 -3.29 10.95
CA GLN A 59 4.04 -4.73 11.15
C GLN A 59 5.16 -5.60 10.57
N LEU A 60 6.03 -5.05 9.71
CA LEU A 60 7.16 -5.80 9.17
C LEU A 60 8.24 -5.97 10.23
N HIS A 61 8.82 -7.16 10.33
CA HIS A 61 10.08 -7.37 11.03
C HIS A 61 11.19 -6.51 10.38
N PRO A 62 12.29 -6.22 11.11
CA PRO A 62 13.50 -5.66 10.49
C PRO A 62 13.96 -6.52 9.31
N GLY A 63 14.20 -5.91 8.15
CA GLY A 63 14.51 -6.62 6.90
C GLY A 63 13.29 -7.20 6.17
N GLY A 64 12.08 -7.04 6.73
CA GLY A 64 10.84 -7.45 6.07
C GLY A 64 10.49 -6.59 4.84
N LEU A 65 9.66 -7.16 3.97
CA LEU A 65 9.37 -6.65 2.64
C LEU A 65 7.88 -6.39 2.42
N LEU A 66 7.54 -5.18 2.00
CA LEU A 66 6.23 -4.88 1.43
C LEU A 66 6.33 -4.92 -0.10
N ILE A 67 5.55 -5.80 -0.72
CA ILE A 67 5.44 -5.94 -2.17
C ILE A 67 4.16 -5.25 -2.63
N LEU A 68 4.29 -4.16 -3.37
CA LEU A 68 3.19 -3.30 -3.78
C LEU A 68 2.98 -3.34 -5.29
N GLU A 69 1.75 -3.54 -5.74
CA GLU A 69 1.37 -3.37 -7.15
C GLU A 69 0.38 -2.20 -7.27
N PRO A 70 0.85 -0.97 -7.54
CA PRO A 70 0.03 0.23 -7.52
C PRO A 70 -0.80 0.39 -8.80
N GLN A 71 -2.13 0.34 -8.72
CA GLN A 71 -2.98 0.49 -9.91
C GLN A 71 -2.84 1.86 -10.58
N ALA A 72 -2.67 1.88 -11.91
CA ALA A 72 -2.45 3.11 -12.68
C ALA A 72 -3.63 4.10 -12.57
N PHE A 73 -3.33 5.39 -12.44
CA PHE A 73 -4.35 6.47 -12.34
C PHE A 73 -5.37 6.47 -13.48
N ARG A 74 -4.98 6.04 -14.70
CA ARG A 74 -5.91 5.92 -15.84
C ARG A 74 -7.12 5.05 -15.52
N SER A 75 -6.98 4.04 -14.66
CA SER A 75 -8.08 3.17 -14.27
C SER A 75 -9.06 3.82 -13.28
N TYR A 76 -8.69 4.91 -12.60
CA TYR A 76 -9.58 5.65 -11.68
C TYR A 76 -10.77 6.25 -12.43
N LYS A 77 -10.53 6.83 -13.62
CA LYS A 77 -11.55 7.50 -14.44
C LYS A 77 -12.69 6.57 -14.90
N LYS A 78 -12.42 5.28 -15.07
CA LYS A 78 -13.41 4.30 -15.52
C LYS A 78 -14.54 4.08 -14.50
N ARG A 79 -14.30 4.41 -13.21
CA ARG A 79 -15.28 4.18 -12.12
C ARG A 79 -16.04 5.42 -11.67
N ALA A 80 -15.57 6.64 -11.96
CA ALA A 80 -16.31 7.87 -11.69
C ALA A 80 -17.67 7.94 -12.43
N ARG A 81 -17.87 7.08 -13.43
CA ARG A 81 -19.12 6.95 -14.21
C ARG A 81 -19.98 5.73 -13.82
N MET A 82 -19.58 4.91 -12.84
CA MET A 82 -20.33 3.71 -12.43
C MET A 82 -21.14 3.89 -11.14
N THR A 83 -21.04 5.04 -10.46
CA THR A 83 -21.94 5.37 -9.35
C THR A 83 -23.21 6.00 -9.92
N VAL A 84 -24.08 5.17 -10.50
CA VAL A 84 -25.50 5.53 -10.63
C VAL A 84 -26.13 5.26 -9.27
N ARG A 85 -26.72 6.30 -8.70
CA ARG A 85 -27.49 6.27 -7.45
C ARG A 85 -28.75 5.44 -7.62
#